data_AF-A0A453FS70-F1
#
_entry.id   AF-A0A453FS70-F1
#
_cell.length_a   1.000
_cell.length_b   1.000
_cell.length_c   1.000
_cell.angle_alpha   90.00
_cell.angle_beta   90.00
_cell.angle_gamma   90.00
#
_symmetry.space_group_name_H-M   'P 1'
#
loop_
_entity.id
_entity.type
_entity.pdbx_description
1 polymer ?
#
loop_
_entity_poly.entity_id
_entity_poly.type
_entity_poly.pdbx_seq_one_letter_code
_entity_poly.pdbx_strand_id
1 'polypeptide(L)'
;MPMQRKRLKACNCPAEMVKSSYRDACFRRPKKHADETDSSGEEEKENTRDSCGSVLSEVTSAPTARDQLKYNLIVCKQMVGIFVTVWVKKELVQHIGHLRTSCIGRGILGCLGNKGCISVSMTVHQTSFCFICSHLASGQKEGDEFRRNSDVLEIQRLTLFSRLCRRTGRRIPEKILEHDKVIWFGDLNYRIALSYEDTKRLLTENNWDALFEKDQLKIERDAGRVFKGWNEGKIYFAPTYKYSSNSDAYAGETATSNKKRRTPAWYVTMYNFK
;
A
#
# COMPACT_ATOMS: atom_id res chain seq x y z
N MET A 1 0.92 -5.25 31.57
CA MET A 1 -0.16 -5.26 30.54
C MET A 1 0.44 -5.60 29.17
N PRO A 2 0.29 -6.81 28.62
CA PRO A 2 0.71 -7.07 27.25
C PRO A 2 -0.26 -6.36 26.29
N MET A 3 0.26 -5.48 25.42
CA MET A 3 -0.54 -4.92 24.32
C MET A 3 -1.15 -6.07 23.53
N GLN A 4 -2.47 -6.21 23.57
CA GLN A 4 -3.19 -7.17 22.75
C GLN A 4 -2.83 -6.92 21.27
N ARG A 5 -2.05 -7.83 20.68
CA ARG A 5 -1.91 -7.92 19.23
C ARG A 5 -3.31 -8.16 18.66
N LYS A 6 -3.90 -7.16 17.99
CA LYS A 6 -5.08 -7.38 17.15
C LYS A 6 -4.68 -8.43 16.10
N ARG A 7 -5.19 -9.65 16.23
CA ARG A 7 -4.97 -10.71 15.24
C ARG A 7 -5.59 -10.25 13.92
N LEU A 8 -4.78 -10.21 12.87
CA LEU A 8 -5.29 -10.01 11.52
C LEU A 8 -6.24 -11.15 11.15
N LYS A 9 -7.27 -10.83 10.39
CA LYS A 9 -8.34 -11.76 10.07
C LYS A 9 -7.86 -12.82 9.07
N ALA A 10 -8.12 -14.09 9.36
CA ALA A 10 -7.94 -15.18 8.40
C ALA A 10 -9.15 -15.32 7.47
N CYS A 11 -8.99 -16.04 6.35
CA CYS A 11 -10.06 -16.32 5.40
C CYS A 11 -11.26 -17.06 6.05
N ASN A 12 -12.51 -16.64 5.78
CA ASN A 12 -13.74 -17.27 6.31
C ASN A 12 -14.28 -18.46 5.49
N CYS A 13 -13.52 -19.04 4.54
CA CYS A 13 -14.07 -20.07 3.67
C CYS A 13 -14.33 -21.39 4.41
N PRO A 14 -15.47 -22.07 4.15
CA PRO A 14 -15.72 -23.43 4.66
C PRO A 14 -14.62 -24.38 4.15
N ALA A 15 -14.07 -25.19 5.05
CA ALA A 15 -12.82 -25.89 4.82
C ALA A 15 -12.96 -27.15 3.94
N GLU A 16 -12.42 -27.11 2.73
CA GLU A 16 -11.45 -28.11 2.28
C GLU A 16 -10.09 -27.40 2.21
N MET A 17 -9.45 -27.26 3.36
CA MET A 17 -8.20 -26.52 3.53
C MET A 17 -7.00 -27.39 3.17
N VAL A 18 -6.14 -26.91 2.28
CA VAL A 18 -4.80 -27.47 2.13
C VAL A 18 -3.94 -26.89 3.26
N LYS A 19 -3.39 -27.75 4.13
CA LYS A 19 -2.49 -27.33 5.21
C LYS A 19 -1.18 -26.81 4.60
N SER A 20 -1.05 -25.49 4.42
CA SER A 20 0.27 -24.85 4.32
C SER A 20 0.33 -23.59 5.18
N SER A 21 1.09 -23.70 6.28
CA SER A 21 1.73 -22.67 7.11
C SER A 21 1.41 -21.20 6.79
N TYR A 22 0.57 -20.58 7.64
CA TYR A 22 0.49 -19.12 7.75
C TYR A 22 1.58 -18.64 8.72
N ARG A 23 2.66 -18.04 8.21
CA ARG A 23 3.53 -17.17 8.99
C ARG A 23 3.38 -15.73 8.52
N ASP A 24 2.39 -15.04 9.08
CA ASP A 24 2.24 -13.61 8.91
C ASP A 24 3.11 -12.87 9.94
N ALA A 25 4.32 -12.48 9.53
CA ALA A 25 5.19 -11.63 10.32
C ALA A 25 4.72 -10.16 10.22
N CYS A 26 3.80 -9.76 11.09
CA CYS A 26 3.62 -8.35 11.42
C CYS A 26 4.52 -8.03 12.64
N PHE A 27 5.46 -7.10 12.43
CA PHE A 27 6.50 -6.65 13.37
C PHE A 27 7.56 -7.70 13.74
N ARG A 28 8.68 -7.74 13.01
CA ARG A 28 9.97 -8.05 13.62
C ARG A 28 10.57 -6.73 14.13
N ARG A 29 10.70 -6.60 15.45
CA ARG A 29 11.62 -5.62 16.05
C ARG A 29 13.04 -5.92 15.54
N PRO A 30 13.91 -4.91 15.32
CA PRO A 30 15.32 -5.16 15.09
C PRO A 30 15.88 -5.96 16.28
N LYS A 31 16.57 -7.07 16.01
CA LYS A 31 17.42 -7.73 17.00
C LYS A 31 18.55 -6.75 17.31
N LYS A 32 18.74 -6.38 18.58
CA LYS A 32 20.02 -5.81 19.02
C LYS A 32 21.08 -6.89 18.79
N HIS A 33 22.02 -6.64 17.89
CA HIS A 33 23.28 -7.36 17.89
C HIS A 33 24.03 -6.88 19.15
N ALA A 34 24.29 -7.83 20.05
CA ALA A 34 25.33 -7.69 21.05
C ALA A 34 26.63 -8.10 20.35
N ASP A 35 27.56 -7.16 20.21
CA ASP A 35 28.98 -7.46 20.22
C ASP A 35 29.53 -6.88 21.53
N GLU A 36 30.26 -7.72 22.23
CA GLU A 36 30.97 -7.44 23.47
C GLU A 36 32.12 -6.48 23.21
N THR A 37 32.29 -5.46 24.06
CA THR A 37 33.58 -5.09 24.66
C THR A 37 33.35 -4.02 25.75
N ASP A 38 33.49 -4.48 26.99
CA ASP A 38 34.33 -3.94 28.06
C ASP A 38 34.02 -2.62 28.81
N SER A 39 34.27 -2.74 30.12
CA SER A 39 34.59 -1.73 31.13
C SER A 39 33.49 -1.06 31.98
N SER A 40 33.38 -1.63 33.19
CA SER A 40 33.38 -1.03 34.54
C SER A 40 32.31 -0.03 35.01
N GLY A 41 31.81 -0.28 36.23
CA GLY A 41 31.50 0.78 37.19
C GLY A 41 30.07 0.86 37.75
N GLU A 42 29.88 0.19 38.89
CA GLU A 42 29.09 0.62 40.06
C GLU A 42 27.55 0.44 40.10
N GLU A 43 27.15 0.01 41.30
CA GLU A 43 25.86 -0.49 41.76
C GLU A 43 24.87 0.64 42.07
N GLU A 44 23.56 0.37 41.97
CA GLU A 44 22.63 0.57 43.09
C GLU A 44 21.27 -0.10 42.83
N LYS A 45 20.68 -0.58 43.93
CA LYS A 45 19.55 -1.50 44.06
C LYS A 45 18.21 -0.78 43.94
N GLU A 46 17.15 -1.46 43.46
CA GLU A 46 16.00 -1.76 44.33
C GLU A 46 15.02 -2.79 43.77
N ASN A 47 14.45 -3.53 44.71
CA ASN A 47 13.53 -4.65 44.62
C ASN A 47 12.18 -4.30 44.01
N THR A 48 11.54 -5.25 43.32
CA THR A 48 10.26 -5.80 43.83
C THR A 48 9.95 -7.17 43.22
N ARG A 49 9.74 -8.14 44.11
CA ARG A 49 9.13 -9.44 43.85
C ARG A 49 7.62 -9.23 43.76
N ASP A 50 6.97 -9.77 42.73
CA ASP A 50 5.52 -9.96 42.77
C ASP A 50 5.18 -11.45 42.61
N SER A 51 4.78 -12.01 43.75
CA SER A 51 4.19 -13.32 43.91
C SER A 51 2.71 -13.25 43.58
N CYS A 52 2.23 -14.22 42.81
CA CYS A 52 0.85 -14.39 42.40
C CYS A 52 -0.04 -14.78 43.58
N GLY A 53 -1.00 -13.93 43.94
CA GLY A 53 -2.10 -14.25 44.85
C GLY A 53 -3.44 -14.09 44.13
N SER A 54 -4.16 -15.20 43.96
CA SER A 54 -5.52 -15.21 43.44
C SER A 54 -6.53 -14.79 44.51
N VAL A 55 -7.48 -13.92 44.17
CA VAL A 55 -8.81 -13.95 44.79
C VAL A 55 -9.85 -13.66 43.71
N LEU A 56 -10.76 -14.61 43.54
CA LEU A 56 -11.95 -14.58 42.71
C LEU A 56 -12.95 -13.57 43.32
N SER A 57 -13.48 -12.65 42.52
CA SER A 57 -14.79 -12.05 42.82
C SER A 57 -15.59 -11.92 41.53
N GLU A 58 -16.73 -12.59 41.53
CA GLU A 58 -17.77 -12.45 40.52
C GLU A 58 -18.29 -11.01 40.55
N VAL A 59 -18.11 -10.31 39.44
CA VAL A 59 -18.90 -9.13 39.11
C VAL A 59 -19.39 -9.31 37.69
N THR A 60 -20.70 -9.53 37.57
CA THR A 60 -21.50 -9.37 36.36
C THR A 60 -21.25 -7.98 35.77
N SER A 61 -20.22 -7.87 34.95
CA SER A 61 -19.92 -6.64 34.23
C SER A 61 -20.74 -6.61 32.95
N ALA A 62 -21.63 -5.62 32.90
CA ALA A 62 -22.36 -5.18 31.72
C ALA A 62 -21.46 -5.14 30.46
N PRO A 63 -22.00 -5.32 29.25
CA PRO A 63 -21.21 -5.29 28.02
C PRO A 63 -20.48 -3.94 27.92
N THR A 64 -19.20 -3.97 28.26
CA THR A 64 -18.33 -2.79 28.23
C THR A 64 -18.27 -2.26 26.80
N ALA A 65 -18.25 -0.93 26.67
CA ALA A 65 -18.34 -0.12 25.44
C ALA A 65 -17.28 -0.40 24.33
N ARG A 66 -16.56 -1.52 24.39
CA ARG A 66 -15.63 -2.01 23.37
C ARG A 66 -16.31 -2.50 22.09
N ASP A 67 -17.63 -2.69 22.09
CA ASP A 67 -18.35 -3.27 20.95
C ASP A 67 -18.76 -2.27 19.85
N GLN A 68 -18.32 -1.00 19.95
CA GLN A 68 -18.75 0.11 19.09
C GLN A 68 -17.91 0.37 17.82
N LEU A 69 -16.83 -0.40 17.55
CA LEU A 69 -16.03 -0.14 16.35
C LEU A 69 -16.82 -0.50 15.09
N LYS A 70 -17.26 0.54 14.36
CA LYS A 70 -17.98 0.41 13.09
C LYS A 70 -17.17 -0.30 12.00
N TYR A 71 -15.84 -0.27 12.10
CA TYR A 71 -14.91 -0.89 11.15
C TYR A 71 -13.89 -1.78 11.85
N ASN A 72 -13.57 -2.90 11.21
CA ASN A 72 -12.54 -3.84 11.62
C ASN A 72 -11.39 -3.83 10.61
N LEU A 73 -10.16 -3.75 11.12
CA LEU A 73 -8.94 -3.92 10.34
C LEU A 73 -8.79 -5.39 9.94
N ILE A 74 -8.77 -5.68 8.64
CA ILE A 74 -8.62 -7.05 8.12
C ILE A 74 -7.25 -7.29 7.48
N VAL A 75 -6.60 -6.24 6.97
CA VAL A 75 -5.26 -6.32 6.37
C VAL A 75 -4.41 -5.19 6.89
N CYS A 76 -3.17 -5.50 7.22
CA CYS A 76 -2.11 -4.53 7.50
C CYS A 76 -0.82 -5.11 6.95
N LYS A 77 -0.24 -4.49 5.92
CA LYS A 77 1.00 -4.95 5.28
C LYS A 77 1.91 -3.79 4.95
N GLN A 78 3.20 -4.03 5.12
CA GLN A 78 4.26 -3.07 4.84
C GLN A 78 5.36 -3.73 4.00
N MET A 79 5.87 -3.00 3.02
CA MET A 79 7.06 -3.34 2.23
C MET A 79 7.94 -2.10 2.14
N VAL A 80 8.98 -2.04 2.98
CA VAL A 80 9.84 -0.87 3.15
C VAL A 80 9.00 0.39 3.41
N GLY A 81 8.87 1.30 2.43
CA GLY A 81 8.10 2.53 2.53
C GLY A 81 6.66 2.45 2.01
N ILE A 82 6.24 1.31 1.45
CA ILE A 82 4.86 1.08 1.00
C ILE A 82 4.08 0.46 2.14
N PHE A 83 2.91 1.02 2.46
CA PHE A 83 2.04 0.55 3.54
C PHE A 83 0.59 0.51 3.09
N VAL A 84 -0.09 -0.60 3.36
CA VAL A 84 -1.50 -0.83 3.02
C VAL A 84 -2.26 -1.34 4.23
N THR A 85 -3.42 -0.72 4.48
CA THR A 85 -4.43 -1.26 5.40
C THR A 85 -5.78 -1.37 4.71
N VAL A 86 -6.55 -2.39 5.08
CA VAL A 86 -7.93 -2.55 4.63
C VAL A 86 -8.82 -2.67 5.85
N TRP A 87 -9.80 -1.76 5.93
CA TRP A 87 -10.79 -1.68 7.00
C TRP A 87 -12.17 -1.97 6.41
N VAL A 88 -12.94 -2.82 7.07
CA VAL A 88 -14.27 -3.22 6.59
C VAL A 88 -15.30 -3.06 7.69
N LYS A 89 -16.50 -2.60 7.33
CA LYS A 89 -17.61 -2.45 8.27
C LYS A 89 -17.86 -3.74 9.04
N LYS A 90 -18.17 -3.63 10.33
CA LYS A 90 -18.33 -4.79 11.24
C LYS A 90 -19.32 -5.82 10.68
N GLU A 91 -20.45 -5.38 10.14
CA GLU A 91 -21.47 -6.28 9.55
C GLU A 91 -21.00 -7.03 8.30
N LEU A 92 -20.06 -6.46 7.53
CA LEU A 92 -19.53 -7.09 6.32
C LEU A 92 -18.41 -8.08 6.60
N VAL A 93 -17.85 -8.09 7.80
CA VAL A 93 -16.69 -8.92 8.13
C VAL A 93 -16.98 -10.40 7.87
N GLN A 94 -18.14 -10.91 8.28
CA GLN A 94 -18.48 -12.32 8.07
C GLN A 94 -18.49 -12.75 6.59
N HIS A 95 -18.72 -11.80 5.67
CA HIS A 95 -18.81 -12.03 4.24
C HIS A 95 -17.46 -11.92 3.50
N ILE A 96 -16.37 -11.64 4.22
CA ILE A 96 -15.03 -11.56 3.63
C ILE A 96 -14.40 -12.95 3.52
N GLY A 97 -13.97 -13.33 2.33
CA GLY A 97 -13.25 -14.57 2.03
C GLY A 97 -11.99 -14.34 1.19
N HIS A 98 -11.27 -15.43 0.95
CA HIS A 98 -10.09 -15.51 0.07
C HIS A 98 -9.04 -14.42 0.27
N LEU A 99 -8.88 -13.95 1.51
CA LEU A 99 -8.00 -12.83 1.83
C LEU A 99 -6.53 -13.23 1.70
N ARG A 100 -5.81 -12.61 0.75
CA ARG A 100 -4.43 -12.93 0.39
C ARG A 100 -3.66 -11.66 0.07
N THR A 101 -2.36 -11.68 0.30
CA THR A 101 -1.47 -10.55 0.01
C THR A 101 -0.25 -11.01 -0.77
N SER A 102 0.23 -10.20 -1.70
CA SER A 102 1.44 -10.43 -2.48
C SER A 102 2.28 -9.15 -2.52
N CYS A 103 3.60 -9.28 -2.46
CA CYS A 103 4.53 -8.15 -2.47
C CYS A 103 5.54 -8.36 -3.61
N ILE A 104 5.63 -7.39 -4.53
CA ILE A 104 6.57 -7.44 -5.65
C ILE A 104 7.53 -6.26 -5.50
N GLY A 105 8.83 -6.53 -5.32
CA GLY A 105 9.88 -5.51 -5.29
C GLY A 105 10.33 -5.14 -6.70
N ARG A 106 10.58 -3.85 -6.95
CA ARG A 106 10.99 -3.27 -8.24
C ARG A 106 12.15 -2.26 -8.13
N GLY A 107 12.86 -2.27 -7.01
CA GLY A 107 13.93 -1.32 -6.71
C GLY A 107 15.25 -1.62 -7.42
N ILE A 108 16.36 -1.44 -6.71
CA ILE A 108 17.71 -1.73 -7.23
C ILE A 108 17.74 -3.16 -7.82
N LEU A 109 18.32 -3.28 -9.02
CA LEU A 109 18.37 -4.53 -9.82
C LEU A 109 16.99 -5.16 -10.12
N GLY A 110 15.91 -4.38 -10.05
CA GLY A 110 14.54 -4.86 -10.32
C GLY A 110 13.92 -5.71 -9.22
N CYS A 111 14.58 -5.85 -8.05
CA CYS A 111 14.17 -6.78 -6.99
C CYS A 111 14.15 -6.17 -5.57
N LEU A 112 14.93 -5.11 -5.29
CA LEU A 112 14.99 -4.54 -3.94
C LEU A 112 13.69 -3.81 -3.54
N GLY A 113 13.31 -3.90 -2.26
CA GLY A 113 11.96 -3.52 -1.79
C GLY A 113 11.64 -2.03 -1.65
N ASN A 114 12.53 -1.10 -2.02
CA ASN A 114 12.26 0.35 -1.90
C ASN A 114 11.30 0.88 -2.98
N LYS A 115 11.01 0.08 -4.01
CA LYS A 115 10.01 0.30 -5.05
C LYS A 115 9.25 -0.99 -5.28
N GLY A 116 8.08 -0.90 -5.90
CA GLY A 116 7.23 -2.05 -6.22
C GLY A 116 5.82 -1.89 -5.70
N CYS A 117 5.19 -2.98 -5.25
CA CYS A 117 3.80 -2.92 -4.77
C CYS A 117 3.47 -3.92 -3.66
N ILE A 118 2.37 -3.63 -2.97
CA ILE A 118 1.61 -4.56 -2.15
C ILE A 118 0.25 -4.76 -2.82
N SER A 119 -0.07 -6.00 -3.16
CA SER A 119 -1.35 -6.41 -3.75
C SER A 119 -2.17 -7.18 -2.72
N VAL A 120 -3.45 -6.86 -2.57
CA VAL A 120 -4.40 -7.49 -1.65
C VAL A 120 -5.57 -8.05 -2.45
N SER A 121 -5.72 -9.37 -2.44
CA SER A 121 -6.87 -10.08 -3.02
C SER A 121 -7.85 -10.45 -1.92
N MET A 122 -9.14 -10.23 -2.15
CA MET A 122 -10.21 -10.66 -1.24
C MET A 122 -11.53 -10.83 -1.99
N THR A 123 -12.48 -11.54 -1.38
CA THR A 123 -13.88 -11.58 -1.81
C THR A 123 -14.76 -10.95 -0.75
N VAL A 124 -15.75 -10.15 -1.15
CA VAL A 124 -16.87 -9.73 -0.31
C VAL A 124 -18.13 -10.35 -0.89
N HIS A 125 -18.78 -11.22 -0.13
CA HIS A 125 -19.79 -12.14 -0.65
C HIS A 125 -19.24 -12.91 -1.86
N GLN A 126 -19.74 -12.57 -3.04
CA GLN A 126 -19.46 -13.22 -4.31
C GLN A 126 -18.60 -12.33 -5.22
N THR A 127 -18.29 -11.09 -4.85
CA THR A 127 -17.50 -10.18 -5.68
C THR A 127 -16.04 -10.22 -5.22
N SER A 128 -15.14 -10.45 -6.17
CA SER A 128 -13.69 -10.47 -5.94
C SER A 128 -13.08 -9.10 -6.19
N PHE A 129 -12.23 -8.69 -5.27
CA PHE A 129 -11.53 -7.41 -5.28
C PHE A 129 -10.02 -7.65 -5.27
N CYS A 130 -9.29 -6.85 -6.02
CA CYS A 130 -7.84 -6.74 -5.93
C CYS A 130 -7.43 -5.28 -5.77
N PHE A 131 -6.79 -4.96 -4.64
CA PHE A 131 -6.23 -3.64 -4.35
C PHE A 131 -4.71 -3.70 -4.54
N ILE A 132 -4.13 -2.80 -5.33
CA ILE A 132 -2.69 -2.72 -5.56
C ILE A 132 -2.22 -1.34 -5.13
N CYS A 133 -1.35 -1.26 -4.13
CA CYS A 133 -0.68 -0.03 -3.74
C CYS A 133 0.77 -0.10 -4.20
N SER A 134 1.19 0.80 -5.09
CA SER A 134 2.54 0.80 -5.64
C SER A 134 3.30 2.11 -5.42
N HIS A 135 4.62 1.98 -5.41
CA HIS A 135 5.57 3.08 -5.52
C HIS A 135 6.56 2.70 -6.63
N LEU A 136 6.38 3.28 -7.82
CA LEU A 136 7.13 2.90 -9.03
C LEU A 136 8.43 3.71 -9.17
N ALA A 137 9.29 3.31 -10.13
CA ALA A 137 10.54 4.00 -10.42
C ALA A 137 10.39 5.53 -10.54
N SER A 138 11.16 6.25 -9.73
CA SER A 138 11.25 7.71 -9.78
C SER A 138 12.21 8.15 -10.88
N GLY A 139 12.03 9.35 -11.42
CA GLY A 139 12.93 9.90 -12.43
C GLY A 139 12.27 11.07 -13.16
N GLN A 140 13.06 11.85 -13.87
CA GLN A 140 12.60 13.00 -14.67
C GLN A 140 13.31 13.08 -16.03
N LYS A 141 14.24 12.16 -16.30
CA LYS A 141 14.90 12.11 -17.59
C LYS A 141 13.91 11.51 -18.58
N GLU A 142 14.03 11.94 -19.83
CA GLU A 142 13.35 11.29 -20.94
C GLU A 142 13.67 9.79 -20.93
N GLY A 143 12.64 8.96 -21.10
CA GLY A 143 12.73 7.51 -21.03
C GLY A 143 12.56 6.91 -19.63
N ASP A 144 12.53 7.70 -18.55
CA ASP A 144 12.23 7.16 -17.21
C ASP A 144 10.79 6.61 -17.12
N GLU A 145 9.87 7.08 -17.97
CA GLU A 145 8.50 6.56 -18.10
C GLU A 145 8.46 5.10 -18.57
N PHE A 146 9.40 4.68 -19.43
CA PHE A 146 9.48 3.29 -19.86
C PHE A 146 9.86 2.34 -18.72
N ARG A 147 10.64 2.82 -17.74
CA ARG A 147 10.93 2.05 -16.52
C ARG A 147 9.67 1.85 -15.68
N ARG A 148 8.83 2.89 -15.55
CA ARG A 148 7.54 2.80 -14.85
C ARG A 148 6.57 1.85 -15.57
N ASN A 149 6.51 1.91 -16.90
CA ASN A 149 5.73 0.96 -17.69
C ASN A 149 6.21 -0.49 -17.46
N SER A 150 7.52 -0.71 -17.50
CA SER A 150 8.12 -2.02 -17.22
C SER A 150 7.77 -2.51 -15.82
N ASP A 151 7.81 -1.64 -14.80
CA ASP A 151 7.40 -1.99 -13.44
C ASP A 151 5.92 -2.42 -13.39
N VAL A 152 5.02 -1.70 -14.07
CA VAL A 152 3.59 -2.06 -14.13
C VAL A 152 3.40 -3.43 -14.78
N LEU A 153 4.05 -3.69 -15.91
CA LEU A 153 3.96 -4.97 -16.61
C LEU A 153 4.51 -6.12 -15.77
N GLU A 154 5.65 -5.92 -15.12
CA GLU A 154 6.26 -6.92 -14.24
C GLU A 154 5.41 -7.18 -13.00
N ILE A 155 4.82 -6.16 -12.38
CA ILE A 155 3.89 -6.33 -11.25
C ILE A 155 2.68 -7.16 -11.68
N GLN A 156 2.10 -6.90 -12.86
CA GLN A 156 0.99 -7.70 -13.38
C GLN A 156 1.39 -9.14 -13.65
N ARG A 157 2.59 -9.36 -14.20
CA ARG A 157 3.11 -10.68 -14.54
C ARG A 157 3.45 -11.52 -13.31
N LEU A 158 4.09 -10.91 -12.32
CA LEU A 158 4.66 -11.58 -11.14
C LEU A 158 3.68 -11.73 -9.98
N THR A 159 2.63 -10.89 -9.91
CA THR A 159 1.66 -11.01 -8.83
C THR A 159 0.82 -12.27 -8.99
N LEU A 160 1.06 -13.23 -8.09
CA LEU A 160 0.31 -14.47 -7.94
C LEU A 160 -0.26 -14.58 -6.53
N PHE A 161 -1.52 -15.00 -6.42
CA PHE A 161 -2.20 -15.26 -5.16
C PHE A 161 -2.43 -16.76 -4.98
N SER A 162 -1.73 -17.38 -4.01
CA SER A 162 -1.86 -18.81 -3.73
C SER A 162 -3.31 -19.23 -3.44
N ARG A 163 -3.68 -20.44 -3.85
CA ARG A 163 -4.99 -21.01 -3.51
C ARG A 163 -4.99 -21.42 -2.04
N LEU A 164 -5.85 -20.80 -1.22
CA LEU A 164 -5.98 -21.11 0.21
C LEU A 164 -7.05 -22.18 0.49
N CYS A 165 -8.08 -22.25 -0.35
CA CYS A 165 -9.21 -23.17 -0.21
C CYS A 165 -9.75 -23.52 -1.60
N ARG A 166 -10.31 -24.73 -1.75
CA ARG A 166 -11.05 -25.11 -2.96
C ARG A 166 -12.53 -24.80 -2.74
N ARG A 167 -13.17 -24.16 -3.71
CA ARG A 167 -14.62 -23.99 -3.74
C ARG A 167 -15.14 -24.58 -5.02
N THR A 168 -16.02 -25.56 -4.91
CA THR A 168 -16.72 -26.14 -6.06
C THR A 168 -17.54 -25.05 -6.77
N GLY A 169 -17.44 -24.99 -8.10
CA GLY A 169 -18.29 -24.14 -8.94
C GLY A 169 -17.84 -22.69 -9.22
N ARG A 170 -16.81 -22.13 -8.56
CA ARG A 170 -16.27 -20.80 -8.96
C ARG A 170 -14.76 -20.68 -8.82
N ARG A 171 -14.11 -20.27 -9.90
CA ARG A 171 -12.66 -20.02 -9.95
C ARG A 171 -12.31 -18.84 -9.04
N ILE A 172 -11.46 -19.09 -8.04
CA ILE A 172 -10.88 -18.06 -7.18
C ILE A 172 -9.77 -17.38 -7.98
N PRO A 173 -9.76 -16.04 -8.12
CA PRO A 173 -8.72 -15.35 -8.88
C PRO A 173 -7.32 -15.62 -8.30
N GLU A 174 -6.36 -15.92 -9.17
CA GLU A 174 -4.95 -16.12 -8.83
C GLU A 174 -4.07 -14.99 -9.38
N LYS A 175 -4.55 -14.29 -10.41
CA LYS A 175 -3.88 -13.12 -11.01
C LYS A 175 -4.69 -11.85 -10.79
N ILE A 176 -4.03 -10.70 -10.88
CA ILE A 176 -4.67 -9.37 -10.72
C ILE A 176 -5.91 -9.25 -11.62
N LEU A 177 -5.74 -9.44 -12.93
CA LEU A 177 -6.80 -9.23 -13.92
C LEU A 177 -7.86 -10.34 -13.94
N GLU A 178 -7.79 -11.35 -13.06
CA GLU A 178 -8.86 -12.36 -12.92
C GLU A 178 -9.98 -11.91 -11.97
N HIS A 179 -9.77 -10.84 -11.19
CA HIS A 179 -10.78 -10.33 -10.25
C HIS A 179 -11.91 -9.58 -10.98
N ASP A 180 -13.06 -9.45 -10.31
CA ASP A 180 -14.22 -8.71 -10.81
C ASP A 180 -13.95 -7.19 -10.74
N LYS A 181 -13.36 -6.73 -9.63
CA LYS A 181 -13.03 -5.33 -9.40
C LYS A 181 -11.55 -5.18 -9.01
N VAL A 182 -10.79 -4.43 -9.81
CA VAL A 182 -9.39 -4.15 -9.53
C VAL A 182 -9.19 -2.65 -9.36
N ILE A 183 -8.49 -2.26 -8.30
CA ILE A 183 -8.13 -0.87 -8.00
C ILE A 183 -6.63 -0.81 -7.77
N TRP A 184 -5.93 -0.04 -8.60
CA TRP A 184 -4.50 0.18 -8.50
C TRP A 184 -4.24 1.65 -8.17
N PHE A 185 -3.55 1.91 -7.07
CA PHE A 185 -3.28 3.25 -6.59
C PHE A 185 -1.86 3.38 -6.04
N GLY A 186 -1.46 4.61 -5.74
CA GLY A 186 -0.19 4.91 -5.08
C GLY A 186 0.64 5.92 -5.86
N ASP A 187 1.93 5.98 -5.53
CA ASP A 187 2.88 6.88 -6.20
C ASP A 187 3.42 6.20 -7.46
N LEU A 188 2.71 6.40 -8.57
CA LEU A 188 3.13 5.85 -9.86
C LEU A 188 4.32 6.62 -10.45
N ASN A 189 4.71 7.77 -9.89
CA ASN A 189 5.88 8.56 -10.26
C ASN A 189 5.95 9.06 -11.72
N TYR A 190 4.87 8.95 -12.51
CA TYR A 190 4.77 9.63 -13.81
C TYR A 190 4.79 11.15 -13.61
N ARG A 191 5.43 11.86 -14.55
CA ARG A 191 5.68 13.31 -14.46
C ARG A 191 4.96 14.04 -15.59
N ILE A 192 4.92 15.36 -15.50
CA ILE A 192 4.43 16.21 -16.58
C ILE A 192 5.56 16.39 -17.61
N ALA A 193 5.28 16.06 -18.87
CA ALA A 193 6.19 16.16 -20.01
C ALA A 193 6.24 17.60 -20.55
N LEU A 194 6.60 18.55 -19.69
CA LEU A 194 6.76 19.96 -20.01
C LEU A 194 8.07 20.52 -19.42
N SER A 195 8.50 21.65 -19.96
CA SER A 195 9.51 22.48 -19.31
C SER A 195 9.00 22.96 -17.95
N TYR A 196 9.92 23.35 -17.07
CA TYR A 196 9.54 23.89 -15.75
C TYR A 196 8.76 25.19 -15.90
N GLU A 197 9.18 26.03 -16.85
CA GLU A 197 8.62 27.33 -17.16
C GLU A 197 7.17 27.21 -17.66
N ASP A 198 6.92 26.30 -18.62
CA ASP A 198 5.57 26.06 -19.12
C ASP A 198 4.67 25.44 -18.05
N THR A 199 5.22 24.50 -17.26
CA THR A 199 4.49 23.91 -16.14
C THR A 199 4.07 24.98 -15.13
N LYS A 200 4.99 25.89 -14.76
CA LYS A 200 4.73 26.97 -13.82
C LYS A 200 3.68 27.96 -14.33
N ARG A 201 3.73 28.31 -15.63
CA ARG A 201 2.71 29.15 -16.26
C ARG A 201 1.32 28.54 -16.09
N LEU A 202 1.15 27.29 -16.50
CA LEU A 202 -0.15 26.60 -16.42
C LEU A 202 -0.63 26.38 -14.98
N LEU A 203 0.29 26.17 -14.02
CA LEU A 203 -0.05 26.12 -12.60
C LEU A 203 -0.61 27.46 -12.10
N THR A 204 -0.01 28.58 -12.51
CA THR A 204 -0.43 29.92 -12.10
C THR A 204 -1.80 30.29 -12.69
N GLU A 205 -2.09 29.77 -13.89
CA GLU A 205 -3.38 29.91 -14.56
C GLU A 205 -4.45 28.93 -14.05
N ASN A 206 -4.08 28.01 -13.13
CA ASN A 206 -4.92 26.89 -12.69
C ASN A 206 -5.46 26.03 -13.84
N ASN A 207 -4.71 25.92 -14.94
CA ASN A 207 -5.12 25.21 -16.13
C ASN A 207 -4.76 23.71 -16.03
N TRP A 208 -5.53 23.00 -15.19
CA TRP A 208 -5.28 21.59 -14.90
C TRP A 208 -5.48 20.68 -16.11
N ASP A 209 -6.43 21.00 -16.98
CA ASP A 209 -6.71 20.23 -18.19
C ASP A 209 -5.49 20.26 -19.12
N ALA A 210 -4.90 21.44 -19.37
CA ALA A 210 -3.71 21.57 -20.20
C ALA A 210 -2.48 20.86 -19.60
N LEU A 211 -2.32 20.88 -18.27
CA LEU A 211 -1.27 20.13 -17.58
C LEU A 211 -1.48 18.62 -17.72
N PHE A 212 -2.73 18.16 -17.57
CA PHE A 212 -3.06 16.74 -17.63
C PHE A 212 -2.87 16.16 -19.03
N GLU A 213 -3.12 16.94 -20.10
CA GLU A 213 -2.77 16.54 -21.48
C GLU A 213 -1.27 16.28 -21.67
N LYS A 214 -0.42 16.74 -20.74
CA LYS A 214 1.01 16.52 -20.74
C LYS A 214 1.45 15.54 -19.66
N ASP A 215 0.53 14.91 -18.94
CA ASP A 215 0.84 13.86 -17.98
C ASP A 215 1.39 12.62 -18.71
N GLN A 216 2.57 12.15 -18.29
CA GLN A 216 3.19 10.98 -18.92
C GLN A 216 2.32 9.72 -18.79
N LEU A 217 1.61 9.49 -17.68
CA LEU A 217 0.77 8.30 -17.57
C LEU A 217 -0.36 8.35 -18.61
N LYS A 218 -1.00 9.51 -18.76
CA LYS A 218 -2.02 9.71 -19.79
C LYS A 218 -1.45 9.44 -21.19
N ILE A 219 -0.31 10.02 -21.53
CA ILE A 219 0.36 9.81 -22.84
C ILE A 219 0.69 8.33 -23.06
N GLU A 220 1.27 7.66 -22.06
CA GLU A 220 1.64 6.24 -22.16
C GLU A 220 0.41 5.32 -22.29
N ARG A 221 -0.68 5.67 -21.62
CA ARG A 221 -1.96 4.94 -21.70
C ARG A 221 -2.65 5.14 -23.04
N ASP A 222 -2.73 6.36 -23.52
CA ASP A 222 -3.36 6.70 -24.81
C ASP A 222 -2.60 6.06 -25.98
N ALA A 223 -1.28 5.91 -25.84
CA ALA A 223 -0.46 5.14 -26.78
C ALA A 223 -0.53 3.61 -26.59
N GLY A 224 -1.30 3.11 -25.63
CA GLY A 224 -1.51 1.69 -25.38
C GLY A 224 -0.31 0.95 -24.78
N ARG A 225 0.70 1.65 -24.26
CA ARG A 225 1.94 1.05 -23.72
C ARG A 225 1.80 0.55 -22.29
N VAL A 226 0.86 1.10 -21.53
CA VAL A 226 0.61 0.73 -20.13
C VAL A 226 -0.88 0.81 -19.80
N PHE A 227 -1.34 0.06 -18.81
CA PHE A 227 -2.72 0.13 -18.30
C PHE A 227 -3.82 -0.02 -19.38
N LYS A 228 -3.57 -0.82 -20.42
CA LYS A 228 -4.57 -1.10 -21.48
C LYS A 228 -5.87 -1.67 -20.87
N GLY A 229 -7.00 -1.02 -21.16
CA GLY A 229 -8.32 -1.41 -20.65
C GLY A 229 -8.60 -1.00 -19.20
N TRP A 230 -7.74 -0.19 -18.60
CA TRP A 230 -8.00 0.44 -17.30
C TRP A 230 -8.54 1.85 -17.49
N ASN A 231 -9.28 2.32 -16.49
CA ASN A 231 -9.85 3.65 -16.44
C ASN A 231 -9.23 4.45 -15.30
N GLU A 232 -9.21 5.76 -15.45
CA GLU A 232 -8.82 6.73 -14.42
C GLU A 232 -9.99 7.68 -14.15
N GLY A 233 -10.15 8.12 -12.91
CA GLY A 233 -11.12 9.19 -12.61
C GLY A 233 -10.66 10.51 -13.22
N LYS A 234 -11.59 11.40 -13.58
CA LYS A 234 -11.22 12.73 -14.06
C LYS A 234 -10.55 13.53 -12.94
N ILE A 235 -9.42 14.16 -13.26
CA ILE A 235 -8.64 14.99 -12.33
C ILE A 235 -9.17 16.42 -12.40
N TYR A 236 -9.54 16.97 -11.24
CA TYR A 236 -10.03 18.34 -11.09
C TYR A 236 -9.22 19.16 -10.08
N PHE A 237 -8.05 18.64 -9.70
CA PHE A 237 -7.22 19.17 -8.62
C PHE A 237 -5.77 19.32 -9.07
N ALA A 238 -5.06 20.24 -8.42
CA ALA A 238 -3.67 20.53 -8.71
C ALA A 238 -2.74 19.31 -8.48
N PRO A 239 -1.59 19.23 -9.17
CA PRO A 239 -0.58 18.20 -8.93
C PRO A 239 -0.22 18.06 -7.45
N THR A 240 -0.19 16.83 -6.94
CA THR A 240 -0.02 16.54 -5.50
C THR A 240 1.43 16.44 -5.02
N TYR A 241 2.39 16.52 -5.95
CA TYR A 241 3.81 16.44 -5.69
C TYR A 241 4.52 17.55 -6.48
N LYS A 242 5.61 18.18 -6.03
CA LYS A 242 6.22 18.12 -4.70
C LYS A 242 6.01 19.46 -4.00
N TYR A 243 5.39 19.48 -2.84
CA TYR A 243 5.27 20.68 -2.01
C TYR A 243 6.52 20.90 -1.13
N SER A 244 6.76 22.15 -0.78
CA SER A 244 7.67 22.51 0.30
C SER A 244 7.05 22.09 1.65
N SER A 245 7.88 21.65 2.60
CA SER A 245 7.36 21.22 3.90
C SER A 245 6.58 22.35 4.58
N ASN A 246 5.40 22.02 5.14
CA ASN A 246 4.52 22.96 5.83
C ASN A 246 4.08 24.16 4.97
N SER A 247 3.88 23.94 3.67
CA SER A 247 3.49 24.99 2.73
C SER A 247 2.71 24.42 1.55
N ASP A 248 1.83 25.24 0.97
CA ASP A 248 1.15 24.96 -0.30
C ASP A 248 1.99 25.37 -1.52
N ALA A 249 3.21 25.89 -1.31
CA ALA A 249 4.12 26.24 -2.39
C ALA A 249 4.87 25.01 -2.94
N TYR A 250 4.99 24.91 -4.26
CA TYR A 250 5.76 23.84 -4.88
C TYR A 250 7.26 23.96 -4.59
N ALA A 251 7.90 22.82 -4.33
CA ALA A 251 9.31 22.73 -4.01
C ALA A 251 10.17 23.17 -5.20
N GLY A 252 10.97 24.22 -4.99
CA GLY A 252 11.85 24.80 -6.01
C GLY A 252 11.47 26.21 -6.45
N GLU A 253 10.31 26.74 -6.03
CA GLU A 253 9.92 28.14 -6.25
C GLU A 253 10.86 29.13 -5.56
N THR A 254 11.43 28.76 -4.41
CA THR A 254 12.32 29.60 -3.60
C THR A 254 13.82 29.28 -3.76
N ALA A 255 14.17 28.33 -4.64
CA ALA A 255 15.55 27.85 -4.77
C ALA A 255 16.31 28.58 -5.90
N THR A 256 17.46 29.16 -5.54
CA THR A 256 18.45 29.76 -6.46
C THR A 256 19.19 28.74 -7.35
N SER A 257 18.93 27.44 -7.18
CA SER A 257 19.62 26.35 -7.84
C SER A 257 18.65 25.35 -8.48
N ASN A 258 18.83 25.11 -9.79
CA ASN A 258 18.07 24.14 -10.60
C ASN A 258 18.15 22.70 -10.07
N LYS A 259 19.15 22.36 -9.24
CA LYS A 259 19.41 20.98 -8.78
C LYS A 259 18.32 20.39 -7.87
N LYS A 260 17.46 21.22 -7.28
CA LYS A 260 16.37 20.78 -6.37
C LYS A 260 14.96 20.85 -6.99
N ARG A 261 14.84 21.35 -8.22
CA ARG A 261 13.53 21.48 -8.90
C ARG A 261 12.99 20.09 -9.24
N ARG A 262 11.70 19.88 -8.98
CA ARG A 262 10.96 18.69 -9.40
C ARG A 262 9.67 19.16 -10.07
N THR A 263 9.53 18.88 -11.35
CA THR A 263 8.23 18.99 -12.05
C THR A 263 7.15 18.29 -11.24
N PRO A 264 6.02 18.98 -11.01
CA PRO A 264 4.90 18.41 -10.29
C PRO A 264 4.33 17.13 -10.92
N ALA A 265 3.65 16.34 -10.10
CA ALA A 265 3.07 15.04 -10.49
C ALA A 265 1.83 14.70 -9.65
N TRP A 266 0.98 13.82 -10.16
CA TRP A 266 -0.21 13.33 -9.47
C TRP A 266 -0.01 11.96 -8.83
N TYR A 267 -0.58 11.80 -7.64
CA TYR A 267 -0.99 10.48 -7.15
C TYR A 267 -2.12 9.96 -8.03
N VAL A 268 -2.06 8.68 -8.37
CA VAL A 268 -2.97 8.09 -9.36
C VAL A 268 -3.81 6.99 -8.73
N THR A 269 -5.06 6.90 -9.19
CA THR A 269 -5.93 5.74 -8.98
C THR A 269 -6.49 5.26 -10.31
N MET A 270 -6.08 4.05 -10.72
CA MET A 270 -6.60 3.32 -11.86
C MET A 270 -7.58 2.25 -11.41
N TYR A 271 -8.61 1.98 -12.20
CA TYR A 271 -9.57 0.91 -11.94
C TYR A 271 -9.89 0.09 -13.18
N ASN A 272 -10.13 -1.20 -12.98
CA ASN A 272 -10.59 -2.13 -14.02
C ASN A 272 -11.72 -2.97 -13.43
N PHE A 273 -12.94 -2.70 -13.90
CA PHE A 273 -14.16 -3.34 -13.43
C PHE A 273 -14.79 -4.11 -14.58
N LYS A 274 -15.07 -5.38 -14.34
CA LYS A 274 -15.85 -6.25 -15.21
C LYS A 274 -17.31 -6.25 -14.82
#